data_AF-A0A4Y6KZ66-F1
#
_entry.id   AF-A0A4Y6KZ66-F1
#
_cell.length_a   1.000
_cell.length_b   1.000
_cell.length_c   1.000
_cell.angle_alpha   90.00
_cell.angle_beta   90.00
_cell.angle_gamma   90.00
#
_symmetry.space_group_name_H-M   'P 1'
#
loop_
_entity.id
_entity.type
_entity.pdbx_description
1 polymer ?
#
loop_
_entity_poly.entity_id
_entity_poly.type
_entity_poly.pdbx_seq_one_letter_code
_entity_poly.pdbx_strand_id
1 'polypeptide(L)'
;MIRVPAQPGDFVFDPATTALVVIDMQRDFIEPGGFGESLGNDVSRLAAIVPTVAALLDLCRARSIAVIHTREAHRPDLSDCPPAKRARGTASLRIGDCGPMGRILVAGEAGNDILAAVAPRPGEIVIDKPGKGAFYATGLGEILRLRGITHLIFAGVTTEVCVQTTMREANDRGYDCLLVEDATESYFPEFKAATLAMIRAQGAIVGWTAPLAVLQAALAGGGNKVTVGTTAGGAAINLPHVVAELTAVFERYEAALIRNDVAVLDELFWNSPLTVRYGIGENLYGADAIRAYRAAFVPPANMPRSLRKRVITTYGEDFATADVEFLRDGDPVGRQSQTWVRFARGWRVVSAHVSMLG
;
A
#
# COMPACT_ATOMS: atom_id res chain seq x y z
N MET A 1 14.39 -6.45 5.71
CA MET A 1 14.40 -4.98 5.86
C MET A 1 14.13 -4.30 4.52
N ILE A 2 13.10 -3.48 4.47
CA ILE A 2 12.69 -2.61 3.36
C ILE A 2 13.16 -1.20 3.68
N ARG A 3 13.68 -0.49 2.67
CA ARG A 3 14.18 0.88 2.81
C ARG A 3 13.31 1.81 1.97
N VAL A 4 12.68 2.76 2.63
CA VAL A 4 11.84 3.80 2.03
C VAL A 4 12.63 5.11 2.02
N PRO A 5 12.87 5.73 0.85
CA PRO A 5 13.45 7.08 0.75
C PRO A 5 12.49 8.14 1.30
N ALA A 6 12.42 8.25 2.62
CA ALA A 6 11.50 9.12 3.34
C ALA A 6 12.18 10.46 3.71
N GLN A 7 11.42 11.36 4.33
CA GLN A 7 11.97 12.55 4.96
C GLN A 7 11.98 12.42 6.47
N PRO A 8 13.03 12.90 7.17
CA PRO A 8 14.23 13.57 6.64
C PRO A 8 15.34 12.62 6.16
N GLY A 9 15.13 11.31 6.19
CA GLY A 9 16.07 10.32 5.68
C GLY A 9 15.39 8.97 5.47
N ASP A 10 16.17 7.93 5.21
CA ASP A 10 15.63 6.59 4.96
C ASP A 10 14.86 6.04 6.17
N PHE A 11 13.64 5.56 5.95
CA PHE A 11 12.89 4.76 6.91
C PHE A 11 13.08 3.28 6.58
N VAL A 12 13.60 2.49 7.52
CA VAL A 12 13.98 1.10 7.26
C VAL A 12 13.23 0.17 8.22
N PHE A 13 12.43 -0.76 7.70
CA PHE A 13 11.57 -1.61 8.52
C PHE A 13 11.51 -3.07 8.05
N ASP A 14 11.04 -3.98 8.91
CA ASP A 14 10.67 -5.35 8.53
C ASP A 14 9.13 -5.47 8.49
N PRO A 15 8.51 -5.86 7.37
CA PRO A 15 7.06 -6.11 7.32
C PRO A 15 6.53 -6.99 8.46
N ALA A 16 7.31 -7.98 8.91
CA ALA A 16 6.88 -8.92 9.95
C ALA A 16 6.74 -8.28 11.34
N THR A 17 7.44 -7.16 11.59
CA THR A 17 7.38 -6.40 12.86
C THR A 17 6.81 -5.01 12.67
N THR A 18 6.03 -4.81 11.60
CA THR A 18 5.41 -3.52 11.25
C THR A 18 3.90 -3.63 11.25
N ALA A 19 3.21 -2.58 11.72
CA ALA A 19 1.77 -2.45 11.59
C ALA A 19 1.38 -1.15 10.88
N LEU A 20 0.36 -1.21 10.03
CA LEU A 20 -0.39 -0.06 9.54
C LEU A 20 -1.47 0.30 10.57
N VAL A 21 -1.52 1.58 10.96
CA VAL A 21 -2.56 2.16 11.81
C VAL A 21 -3.36 3.18 11.00
N VAL A 22 -4.60 2.83 10.65
CA VAL A 22 -5.54 3.70 9.93
C VAL A 22 -6.44 4.40 10.94
N ILE A 23 -6.29 5.72 11.03
CA ILE A 23 -6.89 6.53 12.08
C ILE A 23 -8.21 7.15 11.63
N ASP A 24 -9.29 6.83 12.34
CA ASP A 24 -10.57 7.54 12.34
C ASP A 24 -11.16 7.84 10.94
N MET A 25 -11.08 6.89 10.00
CA MET A 25 -11.71 7.01 8.68
C MET A 25 -13.24 6.77 8.78
N GLN A 26 -13.90 7.53 9.66
CA GLN A 26 -15.29 7.37 10.04
C GLN A 26 -16.22 8.27 9.23
N ARG A 27 -17.45 7.81 9.03
CA ARG A 27 -18.47 8.53 8.25
C ARG A 27 -18.74 9.93 8.79
N ASP A 28 -18.86 10.06 10.12
CA ASP A 28 -19.10 11.34 10.79
C ASP A 28 -18.05 12.41 10.46
N PHE A 29 -16.81 12.04 10.15
CA PHE A 29 -15.77 13.00 9.82
C PHE A 29 -15.68 13.33 8.34
N ILE A 30 -16.16 12.46 7.46
CA ILE A 30 -15.83 12.46 6.03
C ILE A 30 -17.05 12.64 5.13
N GLU A 31 -18.20 12.10 5.50
CA GLU A 31 -19.44 12.23 4.72
C GLU A 31 -20.17 13.56 5.03
N PRO A 32 -20.83 14.17 4.04
CA PRO A 32 -21.76 15.26 4.28
C PRO A 32 -22.86 14.85 5.27
N GLY A 33 -23.30 15.79 6.10
CA GLY A 33 -24.25 15.56 7.18
C GLY A 33 -23.65 14.94 8.45
N GLY A 34 -22.36 14.62 8.46
CA GLY A 34 -21.65 14.11 9.64
C GLY A 34 -21.24 15.19 10.64
N PHE A 35 -20.71 14.75 11.77
CA PHE A 35 -20.10 15.62 12.78
C PHE A 35 -19.10 16.64 12.21
N GLY A 36 -18.24 16.24 11.27
CA GLY A 36 -17.25 17.10 10.63
C GLY A 36 -17.87 18.32 9.94
N GLU A 37 -18.89 18.09 9.11
CA GLU A 37 -19.61 19.19 8.42
C GLU A 37 -20.44 20.02 9.40
N SER A 38 -21.01 19.40 10.45
CA SER A 38 -21.80 20.12 11.48
C SER A 38 -20.99 21.20 12.23
N LEU A 39 -19.66 21.08 12.21
CA LEU A 39 -18.73 22.07 12.76
C LEU A 39 -18.31 23.15 11.75
N GLY A 40 -18.87 23.14 10.54
CA GLY A 40 -18.56 24.08 9.47
C GLY A 40 -17.32 23.72 8.64
N ASN A 41 -16.84 22.48 8.71
CA ASN A 41 -15.65 22.06 7.98
C ASN A 41 -15.97 21.60 6.55
N ASP A 42 -15.03 21.83 5.63
CA ASP A 42 -15.06 21.22 4.30
C ASP A 42 -14.59 19.76 4.35
N VAL A 43 -15.56 18.84 4.46
CA VAL A 43 -15.30 17.39 4.53
C VAL A 43 -14.81 16.79 3.20
N SER A 44 -14.99 17.51 2.07
CA SER A 44 -14.58 17.01 0.74
C SER A 44 -13.07 16.77 0.64
N ARG A 45 -12.29 17.53 1.41
CA ARG A 45 -10.84 17.35 1.54
C ARG A 45 -10.49 15.95 2.04
N LEU A 46 -11.15 15.51 3.12
CA LEU A 46 -10.91 14.21 3.73
C LEU A 46 -11.43 13.08 2.84
N ALA A 47 -12.55 13.31 2.14
CA ALA A 47 -13.08 12.35 1.19
C ALA A 47 -12.08 12.07 0.04
N ALA A 48 -11.29 13.07 -0.36
CA ALA A 48 -10.32 12.95 -1.46
C ALA A 48 -9.20 11.94 -1.20
N ILE A 49 -8.85 11.66 0.06
CA ILE A 49 -7.77 10.69 0.38
C ILE A 49 -8.26 9.24 0.49
N VAL A 50 -9.57 8.99 0.49
CA VAL A 50 -10.15 7.64 0.67
C VAL A 50 -9.57 6.62 -0.34
N PRO A 51 -9.42 6.93 -1.65
CA PRO A 51 -8.79 5.99 -2.58
C PRO A 51 -7.32 5.69 -2.24
N THR A 52 -6.57 6.68 -1.77
CA THR A 52 -5.17 6.51 -1.37
C THR A 52 -5.03 5.64 -0.13
N VAL A 53 -5.92 5.84 0.87
CA VAL A 53 -5.96 5.00 2.07
C VAL A 53 -6.35 3.56 1.70
N ALA A 54 -7.30 3.37 0.79
CA ALA A 54 -7.67 2.03 0.29
C ALA A 54 -6.48 1.34 -0.41
N ALA A 55 -5.74 2.06 -1.26
CA ALA A 55 -4.55 1.55 -1.91
C ALA A 55 -3.42 1.20 -0.92
N LEU A 56 -3.24 2.00 0.14
CA LEU A 56 -2.30 1.71 1.22
C LEU A 56 -2.71 0.46 2.02
N LEU A 57 -3.99 0.31 2.35
CA LEU A 57 -4.51 -0.89 2.99
C LEU A 57 -4.21 -2.13 2.15
N ASP A 58 -4.53 -2.11 0.86
CA ASP A 58 -4.28 -3.23 -0.04
C ASP A 58 -2.80 -3.56 -0.18
N LEU A 59 -1.94 -2.53 -0.24
CA LEU A 59 -0.50 -2.68 -0.24
C LEU A 59 0.01 -3.39 1.02
N CYS A 60 -0.41 -2.94 2.20
CA CYS A 60 0.00 -3.54 3.48
C CYS A 60 -0.52 -4.97 3.62
N ARG A 61 -1.77 -5.23 3.24
CA ARG A 61 -2.39 -6.57 3.24
C ARG A 61 -1.63 -7.52 2.32
N ALA A 62 -1.27 -7.10 1.11
CA ALA A 62 -0.50 -7.90 0.16
C ALA A 62 0.91 -8.25 0.66
N ARG A 63 1.42 -7.52 1.66
CA ARG A 63 2.72 -7.74 2.28
C ARG A 63 2.64 -8.31 3.70
N SER A 64 1.45 -8.77 4.10
CA SER A 64 1.20 -9.33 5.44
C SER A 64 1.62 -8.39 6.58
N ILE A 65 1.63 -7.08 6.33
CA ILE A 65 1.80 -6.06 7.37
C ILE A 65 0.51 -6.04 8.18
N ALA A 66 0.62 -6.07 9.51
CA ALA A 66 -0.55 -6.07 10.38
C ALA A 66 -1.38 -4.79 10.18
N VAL A 67 -2.70 -4.89 10.14
CA VAL A 67 -3.59 -3.73 9.97
C VAL A 67 -4.41 -3.52 11.24
N ILE A 68 -4.37 -2.28 11.74
CA ILE A 68 -5.12 -1.80 12.89
C ILE A 68 -5.92 -0.57 12.44
N HIS A 69 -7.21 -0.58 12.72
CA HIS A 69 -8.10 0.56 12.53
C HIS A 69 -8.43 1.18 13.86
N THR A 70 -8.70 2.48 13.88
CA THR A 70 -9.20 3.15 15.07
C THR A 70 -10.47 3.92 14.77
N ARG A 71 -11.33 4.05 15.79
CA ARG A 71 -12.51 4.90 15.79
C ARG A 71 -12.48 5.77 17.03
N GLU A 72 -12.61 7.08 16.87
CA GLU A 72 -12.99 7.92 18.00
C GLU A 72 -14.45 7.62 18.34
N ALA A 73 -14.68 7.10 19.54
CA ALA A 73 -15.99 6.64 19.95
C ALA A 73 -16.15 6.69 21.47
N HIS A 74 -17.38 6.89 21.91
CA HIS A 74 -17.81 6.82 23.30
C HIS A 74 -18.84 5.72 23.48
N ARG A 75 -18.88 5.16 24.69
CA ARG A 75 -19.94 4.22 25.08
C ARG A 75 -21.32 4.88 24.96
N PRO A 76 -22.39 4.11 24.69
CA PRO A 76 -23.74 4.66 24.60
C PRO A 76 -24.20 5.47 25.82
N ASP A 77 -23.73 5.10 27.01
CA ASP A 77 -24.01 5.79 28.28
C ASP A 77 -23.10 7.01 28.54
N LEU A 78 -22.15 7.30 27.64
CA LEU A 78 -21.14 8.36 27.75
C LEU A 78 -20.27 8.28 29.00
N SER A 79 -20.20 7.13 29.66
CA SER A 79 -19.42 6.93 30.90
C SER A 79 -17.92 7.16 30.73
N ASP A 80 -17.42 7.03 29.49
CA ASP A 80 -16.03 7.28 29.11
C ASP A 80 -15.82 8.64 28.42
N CYS A 81 -16.84 9.51 28.37
CA CYS A 81 -16.74 10.85 27.79
C CYS A 81 -16.50 11.89 28.89
N PRO A 82 -15.29 12.48 29.00
CA PRO A 82 -15.04 13.50 30.00
C PRO A 82 -15.98 14.71 29.84
N PRO A 83 -16.51 15.30 30.93
CA PRO A 83 -17.43 16.43 30.85
C PRO A 83 -16.88 17.60 30.03
N ALA A 84 -15.57 17.89 30.18
CA ALA A 84 -14.90 18.93 29.41
C ALA A 84 -14.88 18.67 27.90
N LYS A 85 -14.80 17.40 27.47
CA LYS A 85 -14.85 17.04 26.05
C LYS A 85 -16.24 17.30 25.47
N ARG A 86 -17.29 16.91 26.21
CA ARG A 86 -18.69 17.11 25.81
C ARG A 86 -19.11 18.59 25.80
N ALA A 87 -18.57 19.40 26.73
CA ALA A 87 -18.93 20.81 26.86
C ALA A 87 -18.11 21.77 25.97
N ARG A 88 -17.11 21.26 25.24
CA ARG A 88 -16.15 22.11 24.51
C ARG A 88 -16.71 22.58 23.16
N GLY A 89 -16.38 23.82 22.82
CA GLY A 89 -16.71 24.46 21.55
C GLY A 89 -18.07 25.15 21.59
N THR A 90 -18.44 25.72 20.45
CA THR A 90 -19.69 26.49 20.26
C THR A 90 -20.70 25.75 19.38
N ALA A 91 -20.45 24.47 19.09
CA ALA A 91 -21.31 23.65 18.24
C ALA A 91 -22.72 23.50 18.84
N SER A 92 -23.73 23.55 17.97
CA SER A 92 -25.14 23.36 18.35
C SER A 92 -25.46 21.92 18.72
N LEU A 93 -24.73 20.94 18.16
CA LEU A 93 -24.82 19.53 18.50
C LEU A 93 -23.53 19.08 19.19
N ARG A 94 -23.67 18.28 20.25
CA ARG A 94 -22.57 17.78 21.07
C ARG A 94 -22.46 16.26 20.99
N ILE A 95 -21.37 15.73 21.53
CA ILE A 95 -21.18 14.28 21.69
C ILE A 95 -22.40 13.68 22.39
N GLY A 96 -22.96 12.65 21.77
CA GLY A 96 -24.13 11.92 22.24
C GLY A 96 -25.49 12.48 21.81
N ASP A 97 -25.54 13.69 21.25
CA ASP A 97 -26.78 14.25 20.69
C ASP A 97 -27.09 13.60 19.33
N CYS A 98 -28.37 13.55 18.96
CA CYS A 98 -28.80 13.00 17.67
C CYS A 98 -28.40 13.92 16.51
N GLY A 99 -27.55 13.42 15.61
CA GLY A 99 -27.26 14.02 14.31
C GLY A 99 -27.88 13.24 13.16
N PRO A 100 -27.59 13.63 11.91
CA PRO A 100 -28.17 13.01 10.71
C PRO A 100 -27.84 11.52 10.53
N MET A 101 -26.76 11.03 11.16
CA MET A 101 -26.32 9.63 11.08
C MET A 101 -26.38 8.90 12.44
N GLY A 102 -27.25 9.35 13.35
CA GLY A 102 -27.37 8.82 14.70
C GLY A 102 -26.66 9.69 15.73
N ARG A 103 -26.39 9.14 16.92
CA ARG A 103 -25.76 9.89 18.01
C ARG A 103 -24.28 10.15 17.72
N ILE A 104 -23.90 11.43 17.77
CA ILE A 104 -22.55 11.88 17.43
C ILE A 104 -21.49 11.24 18.31
N LEU A 105 -20.48 10.62 17.68
CA LEU A 105 -19.34 9.96 18.34
C LEU A 105 -19.72 8.84 19.32
N VAL A 106 -20.89 8.22 19.15
CA VAL A 106 -21.32 7.08 19.97
C VAL A 106 -21.08 5.76 19.24
N ALA A 107 -20.46 4.81 19.93
CA ALA A 107 -20.18 3.48 19.40
C ALA A 107 -21.48 2.74 19.01
N GLY A 108 -21.48 2.15 17.81
CA GLY A 108 -22.62 1.42 17.25
C GLY A 108 -23.59 2.25 16.42
N GLU A 109 -23.42 3.58 16.38
CA GLU A 109 -24.21 4.45 15.51
C GLU A 109 -23.62 4.49 14.09
N ALA A 110 -24.49 4.66 13.10
CA ALA A 110 -24.11 4.60 11.69
C ALA A 110 -23.06 5.65 11.29
N GLY A 111 -23.06 6.83 11.92
CA GLY A 111 -22.05 7.88 11.72
C GLY A 111 -20.68 7.52 12.30
N ASN A 112 -20.65 6.67 13.33
CA ASN A 112 -19.40 6.28 13.99
C ASN A 112 -18.65 5.17 13.24
N ASP A 113 -19.29 4.49 12.30
CA ASP A 113 -18.67 3.43 11.53
C ASP A 113 -17.57 3.93 10.58
N ILE A 114 -16.60 3.06 10.35
CA ILE A 114 -15.56 3.27 9.33
C ILE A 114 -16.22 3.23 7.95
N LEU A 115 -15.77 4.09 7.04
CA LEU A 115 -16.23 4.11 5.65
C LEU A 115 -16.12 2.74 4.99
N ALA A 116 -17.17 2.34 4.25
CA ALA A 116 -17.21 1.04 3.58
C ALA A 116 -16.02 0.80 2.64
N ALA A 117 -15.52 1.85 1.96
CA ALA A 117 -14.39 1.78 1.04
C ALA A 117 -13.05 1.39 1.70
N VAL A 118 -12.92 1.61 3.01
CA VAL A 118 -11.71 1.32 3.80
C VAL A 118 -12.03 0.46 5.03
N ALA A 119 -13.11 -0.31 4.95
CA ALA A 119 -13.58 -1.14 6.06
C ALA A 119 -12.53 -2.19 6.48
N PRO A 120 -12.49 -2.55 7.78
CA PRO A 120 -11.68 -3.65 8.27
C PRO A 120 -12.05 -4.98 7.60
N ARG A 121 -11.05 -5.80 7.28
CA ARG A 121 -11.24 -7.20 6.87
C ARG A 121 -11.32 -8.12 8.10
N PRO A 122 -11.93 -9.32 7.98
CA PRO A 122 -11.89 -10.31 9.05
C PRO A 122 -10.47 -10.57 9.55
N GLY A 123 -10.27 -10.48 10.87
CA GLY A 123 -8.95 -10.66 11.52
C GLY A 123 -8.14 -9.37 11.70
N GLU A 124 -8.54 -8.26 11.07
CA GLU A 124 -7.96 -6.94 11.35
C GLU A 124 -8.50 -6.40 12.68
N ILE A 125 -7.66 -5.64 13.39
CA ILE A 125 -8.00 -5.11 14.71
C ILE A 125 -8.73 -3.78 14.53
N VAL A 126 -9.77 -3.55 15.33
CA VAL A 126 -10.45 -2.24 15.45
C VAL A 126 -10.36 -1.79 16.91
N ILE A 127 -9.90 -0.56 17.12
CA ILE A 127 -9.76 0.05 18.45
C ILE A 127 -10.72 1.23 18.56
N ASP A 128 -11.68 1.13 19.48
CA ASP A 128 -12.48 2.27 19.90
C ASP A 128 -11.70 3.05 20.96
N LYS A 129 -11.51 4.35 20.72
CA LYS A 129 -10.76 5.24 21.60
C LYS A 129 -11.63 6.42 22.06
N PRO A 130 -11.70 6.68 23.37
CA PRO A 130 -12.46 7.83 23.90
C PRO A 130 -11.69 9.15 23.76
N GLY A 131 -10.41 9.10 23.39
CA GLY A 131 -9.53 10.25 23.20
C GLY A 131 -9.07 10.42 21.75
N LYS A 132 -8.25 11.47 21.52
CA LYS A 132 -7.64 11.71 20.21
C LYS A 132 -6.50 10.73 19.93
N GLY A 133 -5.61 10.55 20.92
CA GLY A 133 -4.54 9.57 20.88
C GLY A 133 -5.02 8.14 21.05
N ALA A 134 -4.57 7.24 20.18
CA ALA A 134 -5.03 5.85 20.18
C ALA A 134 -4.43 4.99 21.30
N PHE A 135 -3.42 5.45 22.04
CA PHE A 135 -2.88 4.73 23.20
C PHE A 135 -3.60 5.09 24.51
N TYR A 136 -4.31 6.21 24.55
CA TYR A 136 -5.02 6.65 25.75
C TYR A 136 -6.28 5.82 26.02
N ALA A 137 -6.28 5.10 27.15
CA ALA A 137 -7.39 4.27 27.60
C ALA A 137 -7.81 3.17 26.60
N THR A 138 -6.85 2.59 25.88
CA THR A 138 -7.07 1.46 24.95
C THR A 138 -6.09 0.31 25.20
N GLY A 139 -6.32 -0.82 24.55
CA GLY A 139 -5.39 -1.95 24.52
C GLY A 139 -4.27 -1.86 23.48
N LEU A 140 -4.14 -0.75 22.73
CA LEU A 140 -3.26 -0.66 21.56
C LEU A 140 -1.80 -1.00 21.89
N GLY A 141 -1.25 -0.43 22.96
CA GLY A 141 0.14 -0.66 23.34
C GLY A 141 0.43 -2.13 23.66
N GLU A 142 -0.49 -2.80 24.36
CA GLU A 142 -0.34 -4.21 24.70
C GLU A 142 -0.47 -5.11 23.46
N ILE A 143 -1.40 -4.79 22.56
CA ILE A 143 -1.58 -5.49 21.28
C ILE A 143 -0.31 -5.42 20.44
N LEU A 144 0.28 -4.22 20.29
CA LEU A 144 1.50 -4.02 19.52
C LEU A 144 2.68 -4.77 20.16
N ARG A 145 2.82 -4.70 21.49
CA ARG A 145 3.87 -5.40 22.25
C ARG A 145 3.77 -6.93 22.11
N LEU A 146 2.58 -7.50 22.28
CA LEU A 146 2.35 -8.95 22.16
C LEU A 146 2.60 -9.47 20.75
N ARG A 147 2.39 -8.62 19.73
CA ARG A 147 2.68 -8.94 18.32
C ARG A 147 4.12 -8.67 17.90
N GLY A 148 4.97 -8.19 18.81
CA GLY A 148 6.38 -7.87 18.51
C GLY A 148 6.54 -6.73 17.49
N ILE A 149 5.55 -5.84 17.40
CA ILE A 149 5.61 -4.69 16.48
C ILE A 149 6.61 -3.68 17.02
N THR A 150 7.47 -3.17 16.15
CA THR A 150 8.46 -2.13 16.45
C THR A 150 8.33 -0.90 15.54
N HIS A 151 7.68 -1.06 14.38
CA HIS A 151 7.48 0.02 13.41
C HIS A 151 5.99 0.23 13.14
N LEU A 152 5.59 1.48 12.97
CA LEU A 152 4.22 1.87 12.66
C LEU A 152 4.16 2.73 11.41
N ILE A 153 3.28 2.35 10.48
CA ILE A 153 2.90 3.16 9.32
C ILE A 153 1.56 3.81 9.65
N PHE A 154 1.43 5.12 9.45
CA PHE A 154 0.25 5.89 9.79
C PHE A 154 -0.48 6.42 8.55
N ALA A 155 -1.80 6.38 8.62
CA ALA A 155 -2.73 7.00 7.69
C ALA A 155 -4.01 7.42 8.45
N GLY A 156 -4.88 8.17 7.79
CA GLY A 156 -6.17 8.57 8.34
C GLY A 156 -6.28 10.06 8.69
N VAL A 157 -7.25 10.40 9.54
CA VAL A 157 -7.68 11.79 9.77
C VAL A 157 -7.91 12.12 11.26
N THR A 158 -7.90 13.40 11.66
CA THR A 158 -7.24 14.51 10.93
C THR A 158 -5.75 14.53 11.24
N THR A 159 -4.95 15.03 10.30
CA THR A 159 -3.48 15.02 10.37
C THR A 159 -2.96 15.64 11.67
N GLU A 160 -3.44 16.81 12.06
CA GLU A 160 -2.97 17.60 13.20
C GLU A 160 -3.53 17.18 14.56
N VAL A 161 -4.65 16.43 14.57
CA VAL A 161 -5.33 16.00 15.80
C VAL A 161 -5.04 14.53 16.08
N CYS A 162 -5.86 13.61 15.59
CA CYS A 162 -5.79 12.20 16.00
C CYS A 162 -4.54 11.51 15.46
N VAL A 163 -4.15 11.81 14.22
CA VAL A 163 -2.95 11.24 13.60
C VAL A 163 -1.69 11.71 14.33
N GLN A 164 -1.47 13.02 14.44
CA GLN A 164 -0.32 13.57 15.15
C GLN A 164 -0.28 13.14 16.62
N THR A 165 -1.42 13.16 17.33
CA THR A 165 -1.45 12.78 18.75
C THR A 165 -1.03 11.33 18.92
N THR A 166 -1.58 10.43 18.10
CA THR A 166 -1.25 9.00 18.17
C THR A 166 0.20 8.73 17.76
N MET A 167 0.71 9.42 16.73
CA MET A 167 2.10 9.25 16.30
C MET A 167 3.10 9.76 17.34
N ARG A 168 2.80 10.85 18.04
CA ARG A 168 3.60 11.32 19.18
C ARG A 168 3.57 10.33 20.34
N GLU A 169 2.39 9.81 20.68
CA GLU A 169 2.25 8.76 21.71
C GLU A 169 3.05 7.50 21.36
N ALA A 170 3.09 7.12 20.08
CA ALA A 170 3.88 5.99 19.58
C ALA A 170 5.38 6.26 19.68
N ASN A 171 5.84 7.42 19.22
CA ASN A 171 7.23 7.84 19.33
C ASN A 171 7.74 7.78 20.77
N ASP A 172 6.98 8.35 21.72
CA ASP A 172 7.35 8.34 23.14
C ASP A 172 7.42 6.92 23.74
N ARG A 173 6.77 5.95 23.10
CA ARG A 173 6.78 4.53 23.49
C ARG A 173 7.86 3.72 22.75
N GLY A 174 8.67 4.37 21.91
CA GLY A 174 9.80 3.76 21.21
C GLY A 174 9.47 3.08 19.89
N TYR A 175 8.34 3.42 19.25
CA TYR A 175 8.04 2.95 17.90
C TYR A 175 8.66 3.86 16.84
N ASP A 176 9.27 3.25 15.82
CA ASP A 176 9.69 3.97 14.62
C ASP A 176 8.48 4.22 13.72
N CYS A 177 8.19 5.49 13.44
CA CYS A 177 6.91 5.88 12.84
C CYS A 177 7.10 6.50 11.44
N LEU A 178 6.33 6.03 10.45
CA LEU A 178 6.23 6.59 9.11
C LEU A 178 4.79 7.08 8.84
N LEU A 179 4.61 8.36 8.55
CA LEU A 179 3.33 8.91 8.09
C LEU A 179 3.25 8.97 6.56
N VAL A 180 2.20 8.39 5.97
CA VAL A 180 1.97 8.44 4.53
C VAL A 180 1.24 9.72 4.15
N GLU A 181 1.93 10.64 3.47
CA GLU A 181 1.56 12.06 3.34
C GLU A 181 0.24 12.30 2.60
N ASP A 182 -0.01 11.51 1.56
CA ASP A 182 -1.19 11.52 0.69
C ASP A 182 -2.28 10.55 1.18
N ALA A 183 -2.03 9.80 2.26
CA ALA A 183 -3.01 8.97 2.98
C ALA A 183 -3.40 9.57 4.34
N THR A 184 -3.13 10.86 4.56
CA THR A 184 -3.66 11.65 5.67
C THR A 184 -4.17 12.99 5.17
N GLU A 185 -5.15 13.56 5.85
CA GLU A 185 -5.68 14.87 5.49
C GLU A 185 -6.22 15.64 6.70
N SER A 186 -6.34 16.96 6.54
CA SER A 186 -6.96 17.87 7.48
C SER A 186 -8.06 18.67 6.80
N TYR A 187 -9.01 19.16 7.60
CA TYR A 187 -9.91 20.22 7.14
C TYR A 187 -9.13 21.50 6.77
N PHE A 188 -7.92 21.66 7.32
CA PHE A 188 -7.09 22.85 7.20
C PHE A 188 -5.74 22.50 6.53
N PRO A 189 -5.53 22.86 5.24
CA PRO A 189 -4.29 22.57 4.52
C PRO A 189 -3.03 23.01 5.27
N GLU A 190 -3.08 24.17 5.92
CA GLU A 190 -1.98 24.75 6.68
C GLU A 190 -1.61 23.91 7.90
N PHE A 191 -2.59 23.26 8.56
CA PHE A 191 -2.33 22.40 9.70
C PHE A 191 -1.70 21.08 9.26
N LYS A 192 -2.17 20.50 8.16
CA LYS A 192 -1.51 19.34 7.54
C LYS A 192 -0.04 19.66 7.23
N ALA A 193 0.22 20.77 6.53
CA ALA A 193 1.58 21.17 6.17
C ALA A 193 2.47 21.39 7.40
N ALA A 194 1.98 22.11 8.42
CA ALA A 194 2.71 22.35 9.65
C ALA A 194 2.99 21.05 10.42
N THR A 195 2.03 20.13 10.49
CA THR A 195 2.21 18.82 11.14
C THR A 195 3.27 17.98 10.46
N LEU A 196 3.26 17.88 9.12
CA LEU A 196 4.31 17.16 8.39
C LEU A 196 5.70 17.76 8.67
N ALA A 197 5.82 19.09 8.69
CA ALA A 197 7.07 19.76 9.03
C ALA A 197 7.51 19.49 10.48
N MET A 198 6.58 19.54 11.45
CA MET A 198 6.86 19.24 12.85
C MET A 198 7.31 17.80 13.08
N ILE A 199 6.75 16.84 12.35
CA ILE A 199 7.13 15.42 12.45
C ILE A 199 8.59 15.21 12.02
N ARG A 200 8.98 15.83 10.89
CA ARG A 200 10.32 15.69 10.28
C ARG A 200 11.40 16.52 10.98
N ALA A 201 11.00 17.56 11.71
CA ALA A 201 11.90 18.53 12.29
C ALA A 201 12.97 17.89 13.18
N GLN A 202 14.11 18.55 13.33
CA GLN A 202 15.21 18.13 14.20
C GLN A 202 15.71 16.70 13.93
N GLY A 203 15.66 16.27 12.66
CA GLY A 203 16.13 14.95 12.26
C GLY A 203 15.18 13.82 12.63
N ALA A 204 13.88 13.99 12.37
CA ALA A 204 12.81 13.02 12.66
C ALA A 204 12.39 12.95 14.13
N ILE A 205 12.21 14.11 14.80
CA ILE A 205 11.89 14.17 16.24
C ILE A 205 10.63 13.38 16.64
N VAL A 206 9.68 13.21 15.73
CA VAL A 206 8.53 12.30 15.92
C VAL A 206 8.60 11.11 14.97
N GLY A 207 9.20 11.28 13.79
CA GLY A 207 9.39 10.20 12.83
C GLY A 207 9.54 10.70 11.40
N TRP A 208 9.21 9.82 10.47
CA TRP A 208 9.39 10.02 9.05
C TRP A 208 8.08 10.25 8.34
N THR A 209 8.15 10.80 7.13
CA THR A 209 7.01 10.79 6.21
C THR A 209 7.45 10.47 4.78
N ALA A 210 6.54 9.91 4.00
CA ALA A 210 6.72 9.71 2.56
C ALA A 210 5.38 9.67 1.83
N PRO A 211 5.31 10.04 0.54
CA PRO A 211 4.15 9.74 -0.29
C PRO A 211 3.94 8.23 -0.48
N LEU A 212 2.70 7.80 -0.70
CA LEU A 212 2.35 6.39 -0.92
C LEU A 212 3.14 5.79 -2.09
N ALA A 213 3.32 6.53 -3.17
CA ALA A 213 4.09 6.08 -4.34
C ALA A 213 5.53 5.67 -3.98
N VAL A 214 6.16 6.37 -3.03
CA VAL A 214 7.52 6.06 -2.57
C VAL A 214 7.53 4.77 -1.74
N LEU A 215 6.54 4.60 -0.85
CA LEU A 215 6.37 3.37 -0.07
C LEU A 215 6.05 2.18 -0.99
N GLN A 216 5.19 2.36 -2.00
CA GLN A 216 4.88 1.37 -3.02
C GLN A 216 6.13 0.94 -3.78
N ALA A 217 6.94 1.90 -4.24
CA ALA A 217 8.20 1.61 -4.92
C ALA A 217 9.18 0.83 -4.02
N ALA A 218 9.31 1.22 -2.75
CA ALA A 218 10.16 0.55 -1.77
C ALA A 218 9.70 -0.89 -1.47
N LEU A 219 8.39 -1.10 -1.31
CA LEU A 219 7.82 -2.43 -1.11
C LEU A 219 7.97 -3.25 -2.39
N ALA A 220 7.66 -2.71 -3.57
CA ALA A 220 7.85 -3.37 -4.86
C ALA A 220 9.32 -3.80 -5.09
N GLY A 221 10.27 -2.99 -4.62
CA GLY A 221 11.71 -3.25 -4.60
C GLY A 221 12.22 -4.18 -3.48
N GLY A 222 11.33 -4.72 -2.64
CA GLY A 222 11.64 -5.79 -1.67
C GLY A 222 12.11 -7.09 -2.34
N GLY A 223 11.96 -7.19 -3.66
CA GLY A 223 12.87 -7.93 -4.52
C GLY A 223 13.62 -6.93 -5.42
N ASN A 224 14.93 -6.88 -5.26
CA ASN A 224 15.92 -6.24 -6.14
C ASN A 224 16.43 -4.84 -5.71
N LYS A 225 17.73 -4.79 -5.37
CA LYS A 225 18.51 -3.54 -5.33
C LYS A 225 18.46 -2.91 -6.71
N VAL A 226 17.73 -1.81 -6.87
CA VAL A 226 17.84 -0.96 -8.06
C VAL A 226 19.12 -0.16 -7.90
N THR A 227 20.24 -0.73 -8.33
CA THR A 227 21.47 0.03 -8.50
C THR A 227 21.30 0.87 -9.76
N VAL A 228 21.14 2.19 -9.60
CA VAL A 228 21.25 3.13 -10.72
C VAL A 228 22.73 3.21 -11.07
N GLY A 229 23.06 2.99 -12.33
CA GLY A 229 24.43 2.98 -12.81
C GLY A 229 24.51 3.42 -14.26
N THR A 230 25.73 3.57 -14.75
CA THR A 230 26.03 3.77 -16.17
C THR A 230 26.87 2.60 -16.62
N THR A 231 26.56 2.03 -17.79
CA THR A 231 27.45 1.04 -18.40
C THR A 231 28.75 1.73 -18.83
N ALA A 232 29.82 0.95 -19.04
CA ALA A 232 31.07 1.48 -19.59
C ALA A 232 30.90 2.17 -20.97
N GLY A 233 29.78 1.92 -21.66
CA GLY A 233 29.40 2.55 -22.92
C GLY A 233 28.38 3.70 -22.79
N GLY A 234 28.06 4.16 -21.58
CA GLY A 234 27.21 5.34 -21.33
C GLY A 234 25.70 5.10 -21.30
N ALA A 235 25.23 3.85 -21.44
CA ALA A 235 23.80 3.55 -21.30
C ALA A 235 23.38 3.65 -19.82
N ALA A 236 22.32 4.41 -19.54
CA ALA A 236 21.76 4.52 -18.20
C ALA A 236 21.12 3.20 -17.79
N ILE A 237 21.47 2.68 -16.62
CA ILE A 237 20.89 1.47 -16.05
C ILE A 237 19.83 1.87 -15.04
N ASN A 238 18.68 1.22 -15.12
CA ASN A 238 17.59 1.39 -14.17
C ASN A 238 17.09 2.83 -14.04
N LEU A 239 16.84 3.48 -15.18
CA LEU A 239 16.11 4.75 -15.19
C LEU A 239 14.76 4.55 -14.47
N PRO A 240 14.44 5.34 -13.42
CA PRO A 240 13.30 5.05 -12.55
C PRO A 240 11.96 4.92 -13.28
N HIS A 241 11.72 5.79 -14.27
CA HIS A 241 10.49 5.77 -15.06
C HIS A 241 10.40 4.53 -15.98
N VAL A 242 11.53 4.09 -16.55
CA VAL A 242 11.61 2.89 -17.41
C VAL A 242 11.38 1.63 -16.59
N VAL A 243 11.99 1.56 -15.40
CA VAL A 243 11.79 0.44 -14.46
C VAL A 243 10.33 0.37 -14.01
N ALA A 244 9.72 1.50 -13.67
CA ALA A 244 8.32 1.56 -13.26
C ALA A 244 7.39 1.09 -14.39
N GLU A 245 7.61 1.58 -15.61
CA GLU A 245 6.79 1.21 -16.75
C GLU A 245 6.92 -0.29 -17.08
N LEU A 246 8.14 -0.81 -17.16
CA LEU A 246 8.36 -2.23 -17.44
C LEU A 246 7.80 -3.11 -16.32
N THR A 247 7.90 -2.68 -15.06
CA THR A 247 7.31 -3.40 -13.92
C THR A 247 5.80 -3.52 -14.10
N ALA A 248 5.10 -2.46 -14.50
CA ALA A 248 3.67 -2.51 -14.77
C ALA A 248 3.31 -3.45 -15.93
N VAL A 249 4.09 -3.42 -17.02
CA VAL A 249 3.87 -4.35 -18.15
C VAL A 249 4.14 -5.81 -17.76
N PHE A 250 5.18 -6.05 -16.95
CA PHE A 250 5.49 -7.38 -16.43
C PHE A 250 4.40 -7.89 -15.48
N GLU A 251 3.83 -7.05 -14.62
CA GLU A 251 2.72 -7.43 -13.74
C GLU A 251 1.46 -7.78 -14.54
N ARG A 252 1.20 -7.06 -15.65
CA ARG A 252 0.15 -7.42 -16.61
C ARG A 252 0.43 -8.77 -17.27
N TYR A 253 1.68 -9.06 -17.63
CA TYR A 253 2.09 -10.37 -18.15
C TYR A 253 1.81 -11.50 -17.13
N GLU A 254 2.21 -11.32 -15.88
CA GLU A 254 2.03 -12.32 -14.82
C GLU A 254 0.55 -12.60 -14.54
N ALA A 255 -0.27 -11.55 -14.47
CA ALA A 255 -1.72 -11.69 -14.31
C ALA A 255 -2.36 -12.42 -15.50
N ALA A 256 -1.90 -12.14 -16.73
CA ALA A 256 -2.36 -12.84 -17.93
C ALA A 256 -1.96 -14.31 -17.91
N LEU A 257 -0.73 -14.63 -17.48
CA LEU A 257 -0.26 -16.00 -17.39
C LEU A 257 -1.08 -16.83 -16.38
N ILE A 258 -1.33 -16.27 -15.18
CA ILE A 258 -2.09 -16.96 -14.13
C ILE A 258 -3.54 -17.21 -14.55
N ARG A 259 -4.16 -16.25 -15.25
CA ARG A 259 -5.55 -16.38 -15.74
C ARG A 259 -5.67 -17.11 -17.07
N ASN A 260 -4.55 -17.55 -17.65
CA ASN A 260 -4.48 -18.10 -19.00
C ASN A 260 -5.13 -17.17 -20.05
N ASP A 261 -4.90 -15.87 -19.94
CA ASP A 261 -5.38 -14.84 -20.88
C ASP A 261 -4.48 -14.81 -22.12
N VAL A 262 -4.79 -15.69 -23.09
CA VAL A 262 -4.00 -15.87 -24.31
C VAL A 262 -3.92 -14.59 -25.14
N ALA A 263 -4.98 -13.78 -25.19
CA ALA A 263 -5.02 -12.55 -25.97
C ALA A 263 -3.97 -11.55 -25.47
N VAL A 264 -3.88 -11.34 -24.16
CA VAL A 264 -2.86 -10.46 -23.56
C VAL A 264 -1.46 -11.06 -23.71
N LEU A 265 -1.30 -12.37 -23.53
CA LEU A 265 0.00 -13.02 -23.69
C LEU A 265 0.53 -12.91 -25.13
N ASP A 266 -0.34 -13.01 -26.14
CA ASP A 266 0.01 -12.85 -27.56
C ASP A 266 0.32 -11.40 -27.91
N GLU A 267 -0.43 -10.45 -27.34
CA GLU A 267 -0.15 -9.02 -27.50
C GLU A 267 1.24 -8.65 -26.97
N LEU A 268 1.61 -9.19 -25.80
CA LEU A 268 2.86 -8.86 -25.10
C LEU A 268 4.09 -9.51 -25.74
N PHE A 269 3.93 -10.54 -26.58
CA PHE A 269 5.04 -11.13 -27.32
C PHE A 269 5.26 -10.37 -28.63
N TRP A 270 6.53 -10.18 -29.00
CA TRP A 270 6.83 -9.55 -30.27
C TRP A 270 6.36 -10.45 -31.42
N ASN A 271 5.50 -9.91 -32.29
CA ASN A 271 4.98 -10.64 -33.44
C ASN A 271 6.04 -10.71 -34.55
N SER A 272 6.98 -11.65 -34.42
CA SER A 272 8.13 -11.80 -35.31
C SER A 272 8.57 -13.26 -35.39
N PRO A 273 9.11 -13.72 -36.54
CA PRO A 273 9.76 -15.02 -36.65
C PRO A 273 11.04 -15.11 -35.79
N LEU A 274 11.57 -13.99 -35.31
CA LEU A 274 12.78 -13.93 -34.48
C LEU A 274 12.50 -14.11 -32.97
N THR A 275 11.23 -14.13 -32.56
CA THR A 275 10.86 -14.30 -31.15
C THR A 275 11.09 -15.74 -30.70
N VAL A 276 11.79 -15.96 -29.60
CA VAL A 276 12.11 -17.31 -29.10
C VAL A 276 11.50 -17.54 -27.72
N ARG A 277 10.91 -18.72 -27.50
CA ARG A 277 10.48 -19.16 -26.16
C ARG A 277 10.93 -20.59 -25.88
N TYR A 278 11.72 -20.76 -24.84
CA TYR A 278 12.03 -22.07 -24.26
C TYR A 278 11.17 -22.28 -23.02
N GLY A 279 10.44 -23.37 -22.98
CA GLY A 279 9.70 -23.81 -21.81
C GLY A 279 10.30 -25.06 -21.19
N ILE A 280 9.57 -25.64 -20.24
CA ILE A 280 10.06 -26.79 -19.48
C ILE A 280 10.16 -28.04 -20.36
N GLY A 281 9.24 -28.21 -21.31
CA GLY A 281 9.18 -29.39 -22.19
C GLY A 281 9.15 -29.04 -23.68
N GLU A 282 9.30 -27.77 -24.04
CA GLU A 282 9.06 -27.28 -25.39
C GLU A 282 10.03 -26.17 -25.80
N ASN A 283 10.39 -26.12 -27.08
CA ASN A 283 11.16 -25.04 -27.68
C ASN A 283 10.35 -24.45 -28.85
N LEU A 284 10.06 -23.15 -28.79
CA LEU A 284 9.19 -22.47 -29.74
C LEU A 284 9.97 -21.34 -30.43
N TYR A 285 10.00 -21.39 -31.76
CA TYR A 285 10.69 -20.42 -32.61
C TYR A 285 9.67 -19.67 -33.47
N GLY A 286 9.65 -18.35 -33.32
CA GLY A 286 8.72 -17.45 -33.99
C GLY A 286 7.38 -17.32 -33.27
N ALA A 287 6.73 -16.17 -33.49
CA ALA A 287 5.45 -15.85 -32.86
C ALA A 287 4.32 -16.84 -33.22
N ASP A 288 4.32 -17.41 -34.43
CA ASP A 288 3.31 -18.40 -34.85
C ASP A 288 3.39 -19.70 -34.04
N ALA A 289 4.60 -20.21 -33.79
CA ALA A 289 4.79 -21.40 -32.97
C ALA A 289 4.34 -21.18 -31.53
N ILE A 290 4.60 -19.97 -30.99
CA ILE A 290 4.17 -19.57 -29.65
C ILE A 290 2.64 -19.49 -29.55
N ARG A 291 1.98 -18.88 -30.54
CA ARG A 291 0.51 -18.80 -30.62
C ARG A 291 -0.13 -20.18 -30.74
N ALA A 292 0.39 -21.03 -31.64
CA ALA A 292 -0.10 -22.39 -31.83
C ALA A 292 0.00 -23.21 -30.54
N TYR A 293 1.13 -23.10 -29.82
CA TYR A 293 1.31 -23.75 -28.52
C TYR A 293 0.27 -23.27 -27.50
N ARG A 294 0.07 -21.95 -27.36
CA ARG A 294 -0.90 -21.38 -26.40
C ARG A 294 -2.34 -21.78 -26.71
N ALA A 295 -2.71 -21.81 -28.00
CA ALA A 295 -4.04 -22.23 -28.42
C ALA A 295 -4.31 -23.71 -28.13
N ALA A 296 -3.28 -24.55 -28.18
CA ALA A 296 -3.36 -25.98 -27.88
C ALA A 296 -3.17 -26.31 -26.38
N PHE A 297 -2.60 -25.37 -25.61
CA PHE A 297 -2.28 -25.59 -24.20
C PHE A 297 -3.53 -25.45 -23.32
N VAL A 298 -3.94 -26.56 -22.72
CA VAL A 298 -4.97 -26.59 -21.68
C VAL A 298 -4.25 -26.66 -20.32
N PRO A 299 -4.18 -25.57 -19.54
CA PRO A 299 -3.58 -25.62 -18.22
C PRO A 299 -4.40 -26.56 -17.31
N PRO A 300 -3.76 -27.28 -16.38
CA PRO A 300 -4.47 -27.92 -15.28
C PRO A 300 -5.33 -26.88 -14.54
N ALA A 301 -6.52 -27.28 -14.08
CA ALA A 301 -7.40 -26.38 -13.32
C ALA A 301 -6.66 -25.84 -12.09
N ASN A 302 -6.60 -24.51 -11.95
CA ASN A 302 -5.80 -23.81 -10.93
C ASN A 302 -4.32 -24.22 -10.93
N MET A 303 -3.50 -23.49 -11.69
CA MET A 303 -2.04 -23.53 -11.57
C MET A 303 -1.53 -22.24 -10.89
N PRO A 304 -1.90 -21.96 -9.62
CA PRO A 304 -1.39 -20.80 -8.93
C PRO A 304 0.13 -20.93 -8.84
N ARG A 305 0.83 -19.90 -9.32
CA ARG A 305 2.25 -19.73 -9.02
C ARG A 305 2.43 -18.49 -8.18
N SER A 306 3.31 -18.56 -7.18
CA SER A 306 3.73 -17.39 -6.42
C SER A 306 5.14 -16.99 -6.85
N LEU A 307 5.36 -15.69 -7.04
CA LEU A 307 6.69 -15.18 -7.31
C LEU A 307 7.45 -15.07 -6.00
N ARG A 308 8.59 -15.75 -5.92
CA ARG A 308 9.51 -15.68 -4.77
C ARG A 308 10.46 -14.51 -4.90
N LYS A 309 10.98 -14.29 -6.10
CA LYS A 309 11.93 -13.23 -6.41
C LYS A 309 11.66 -12.68 -7.80
N ARG A 310 11.80 -11.38 -7.95
CA ARG A 310 11.74 -10.68 -9.23
C ARG A 310 12.92 -9.73 -9.34
N VAL A 311 13.55 -9.72 -10.50
CA VAL A 311 14.69 -8.88 -10.86
C VAL A 311 14.37 -8.30 -12.22
N ILE A 312 14.08 -6.99 -12.26
CA ILE A 312 13.96 -6.24 -13.50
C ILE A 312 15.20 -5.36 -13.62
N THR A 313 15.86 -5.40 -14.78
CA THR A 313 17.00 -4.56 -15.10
C THR A 313 16.76 -3.88 -16.43
N THR A 314 16.80 -2.55 -16.48
CA THR A 314 16.64 -1.79 -17.73
C THR A 314 17.98 -1.22 -18.18
N TYR A 315 18.15 -1.14 -19.50
CA TYR A 315 19.35 -0.67 -20.18
C TYR A 315 18.92 0.41 -21.18
N GLY A 316 19.06 1.67 -20.80
CA GLY A 316 18.48 2.81 -21.52
C GLY A 316 16.96 2.84 -21.40
N GLU A 317 16.29 3.36 -22.43
CA GLU A 317 14.82 3.50 -22.44
C GLU A 317 14.10 2.32 -23.10
N ASP A 318 14.81 1.51 -23.89
CA ASP A 318 14.19 0.60 -24.85
C ASP A 318 14.52 -0.88 -24.64
N PHE A 319 15.44 -1.22 -23.74
CA PHE A 319 15.89 -2.60 -23.53
C PHE A 319 15.86 -2.99 -22.06
N ALA A 320 15.47 -4.24 -21.77
CA ALA A 320 15.45 -4.74 -20.41
C ALA A 320 15.44 -6.26 -20.29
N THR A 321 15.76 -6.77 -19.10
CA THR A 321 15.50 -8.15 -18.70
C THR A 321 14.54 -8.19 -17.50
N ALA A 322 13.73 -9.24 -17.44
CA ALA A 322 12.89 -9.58 -16.31
C ALA A 322 13.11 -11.04 -15.94
N ASP A 323 13.67 -11.27 -14.76
CA ASP A 323 14.05 -12.58 -14.23
C ASP A 323 13.27 -12.85 -12.95
N VAL A 324 12.63 -14.01 -12.84
CA VAL A 324 11.86 -14.41 -11.67
C VAL A 324 12.18 -15.82 -11.20
N GLU A 325 12.13 -15.99 -9.88
CA GLU A 325 11.98 -17.30 -9.23
C GLU A 325 10.51 -17.45 -8.83
N PHE A 326 9.91 -18.59 -9.13
CA PHE A 326 8.51 -18.88 -8.80
C PHE A 326 8.35 -20.25 -8.15
N LEU A 327 7.27 -20.40 -7.39
CA LEU A 327 6.85 -21.66 -6.78
C LEU A 327 5.53 -22.11 -7.39
N ARG A 328 5.36 -23.42 -7.54
CA ARG A 328 4.10 -24.09 -7.83
C ARG A 328 3.93 -25.22 -6.83
N ASP A 329 2.69 -25.53 -6.46
CA ASP A 329 2.42 -26.55 -5.45
C ASP A 329 2.95 -27.92 -5.91
N GLY A 330 3.82 -28.52 -5.10
CA GLY A 330 4.43 -29.82 -5.37
C GLY A 330 5.61 -29.82 -6.35
N ASP A 331 5.93 -28.68 -6.96
CA ASP A 331 7.02 -28.55 -7.91
C ASP A 331 8.31 -28.00 -7.25
N PRO A 332 9.49 -28.32 -7.80
CA PRO A 332 10.72 -27.60 -7.46
C PRO A 332 10.64 -26.10 -7.82
N VAL A 333 11.60 -25.31 -7.33
CA VAL A 333 11.63 -23.86 -7.62
C VAL A 333 11.76 -23.61 -9.12
N GLY A 334 10.79 -22.93 -9.70
CA GLY A 334 10.82 -22.51 -11.10
C GLY A 334 11.63 -21.25 -11.32
N ARG A 335 12.23 -21.11 -12.51
CA ARG A 335 12.91 -19.90 -12.98
C ARG A 335 12.33 -19.48 -14.31
N GLN A 336 12.11 -18.17 -14.48
CA GLN A 336 11.73 -17.59 -15.75
C GLN A 336 12.62 -16.37 -16.03
N SER A 337 13.11 -16.27 -17.25
CA SER A 337 13.89 -15.15 -17.75
C SER A 337 13.25 -14.62 -19.02
N GLN A 338 13.14 -13.30 -19.14
CA GLN A 338 12.59 -12.64 -20.31
C GLN A 338 13.46 -11.47 -20.74
N THR A 339 13.61 -11.31 -22.05
CA THR A 339 14.17 -10.09 -22.65
C THR A 339 13.03 -9.27 -23.23
N TRP A 340 13.02 -7.99 -22.89
CA TRP A 340 12.00 -7.03 -23.27
C TRP A 340 12.60 -5.92 -24.12
N VAL A 341 11.90 -5.56 -25.19
CA VAL A 341 12.27 -4.45 -26.08
C VAL A 341 11.06 -3.54 -26.24
N ARG A 342 11.27 -2.22 -26.14
CA ARG A 342 10.26 -1.22 -26.45
C ARG A 342 10.18 -1.03 -27.96
N PHE A 343 8.99 -1.23 -28.52
CA PHE A 343 8.66 -0.87 -29.89
C PHE A 343 7.66 0.30 -29.89
N ALA A 344 7.28 0.80 -31.07
CA ALA A 344 6.30 1.89 -31.21
C ALA A 344 4.96 1.63 -30.53
N ARG A 345 4.60 0.36 -30.29
CA ARG A 345 3.36 -0.07 -29.60
C ARG A 345 3.60 -0.51 -28.15
N GLY A 346 4.72 -0.09 -27.54
CA GLY A 346 5.12 -0.41 -26.18
C GLY A 346 6.07 -1.61 -26.08
N TRP A 347 6.30 -2.06 -24.84
CA TRP A 347 7.17 -3.17 -24.51
C TRP A 347 6.69 -4.51 -25.07
N ARG A 348 7.61 -5.32 -25.58
CA ARG A 348 7.37 -6.68 -26.06
C ARG A 348 8.42 -7.65 -25.57
N VAL A 349 8.00 -8.85 -25.22
CA VAL A 349 8.89 -10.00 -24.99
C VAL A 349 9.45 -10.44 -26.34
N VAL A 350 10.76 -10.37 -26.50
CA VAL A 350 11.47 -10.86 -27.69
C VAL A 350 12.14 -12.21 -27.46
N SER A 351 12.41 -12.55 -26.21
CA SER A 351 12.93 -13.86 -25.81
C SER A 351 12.41 -14.23 -24.42
N ALA A 352 12.04 -15.49 -24.22
CA ALA A 352 11.61 -16.03 -22.94
C ALA A 352 12.19 -17.42 -22.69
N HIS A 353 12.51 -17.71 -21.44
CA HIS A 353 12.97 -19.01 -20.98
C HIS A 353 12.27 -19.36 -19.65
N VAL A 354 11.81 -20.60 -19.52
CA VAL A 354 11.24 -21.15 -18.27
C VAL A 354 11.89 -22.51 -18.00
N SER A 355 12.35 -22.71 -16.77
CA SER A 355 12.95 -23.97 -16.31
C SER A 355 12.59 -24.25 -14.86
N MET A 356 12.85 -25.47 -14.39
CA MET A 356 12.75 -25.84 -12.98
C MET A 356 14.16 -26.05 -12.42
N LEU A 357 14.38 -25.71 -11.15
CA LEU A 357 15.58 -26.10 -10.41
C LEU A 357 15.39 -27.54 -9.97
N GLY A 358 16.30 -28.43 -10.39
CA GLY A 358 16.22 -29.87 -10.12
C GLY A 358 16.34 -30.21 -8.64
#